data_AF-A0A435FFL3-F1
#
_entry.id   AF-A0A435FFL3-F1
#
_cell.length_a   1.000
_cell.length_b   1.000
_cell.length_c   1.000
_cell.angle_alpha   90.00
_cell.angle_beta   90.00
_cell.angle_gamma   90.00
#
_symmetry.space_group_name_H-M   'P 1'
#
loop_
_entity.id
_entity.type
_entity.pdbx_description
1 polymer ?
#
loop_
_entity_poly.entity_id
_entity_poly.type
_entity_poly.pdbx_seq_one_letter_code
_entity_poly.pdbx_strand_id
1 'polypeptide(L)' 'EERALLERHRIDVVVSKNSGGEATFGKIASARALGIEVVMIRRPDLPDVPSAETVEALAAIVDRFGVDHFVRPVEERGV' A
#
# COMPACT_ATOMS: atom_id res chain seq x y z
N GLU A 1 -6.71 18.52 -5.07
CA GLU A 1 -7.97 18.06 -4.43
C GLU A 1 -7.83 17.95 -2.91
N GLU A 2 -6.85 17.19 -2.42
CA GLU A 2 -6.47 17.01 -1.01
C GLU A 2 -6.45 18.31 -0.18
N ARG A 3 -5.58 19.28 -0.53
CA ARG A 3 -5.48 20.56 0.18
C ARG A 3 -6.82 21.28 0.35
N ALA A 4 -7.60 21.39 -0.73
CA ALA A 4 -8.88 22.09 -0.71
C ALA A 4 -9.91 21.35 0.16
N LEU A 5 -9.84 20.02 0.26
CA LEU A 5 -10.65 19.24 1.19
C LEU A 5 -10.30 19.57 2.65
N LEU A 6 -9.00 19.57 2.97
CA LEU A 6 -8.51 19.90 4.33
C LEU A 6 -8.95 21.30 4.76
N GLU A 7 -8.82 22.30 3.89
CA GLU A 7 -9.22 23.69 4.15
C GLU A 7 -10.75 23.82 4.29
N ARG A 8 -11.53 23.27 3.34
CA ARG A 8 -13.01 23.37 3.37
C ARG A 8 -13.62 22.79 4.64
N HIS A 9 -13.07 21.67 5.11
CA HIS A 9 -13.58 21.00 6.30
C HIS A 9 -12.89 21.45 7.60
N ARG A 10 -11.94 22.40 7.52
CA ARG A 10 -11.16 22.91 8.67
C ARG A 10 -10.56 21.76 9.48
N ILE A 11 -9.86 20.86 8.79
CA ILE A 11 -9.23 19.70 9.42
C ILE A 11 -8.00 20.16 10.22
N ASP A 12 -7.98 19.86 11.51
CA ASP A 12 -6.86 20.21 12.40
C ASP A 12 -5.82 19.09 12.53
N VAL A 13 -6.21 17.83 12.30
CA VAL A 13 -5.35 16.64 12.43
C VAL A 13 -5.68 15.60 11.35
N VAL A 14 -4.64 15.00 10.76
CA VAL A 14 -4.74 13.84 9.87
C VAL A 14 -4.16 12.60 10.56
N VAL A 15 -5.00 11.60 10.78
CA VAL A 15 -4.57 10.26 11.22
C VAL A 15 -4.46 9.35 10.01
N SER A 16 -3.31 8.71 9.80
CA SER A 16 -3.16 7.79 8.67
C SER A 16 -2.36 6.54 9.05
N LYS A 17 -2.67 5.44 8.37
CA LYS A 17 -1.88 4.21 8.41
C LYS A 17 -0.64 4.36 7.53
N ASN A 18 0.50 3.85 7.99
CA ASN A 18 1.71 3.75 7.17
C ASN A 18 1.61 2.58 6.16
N SER A 19 0.74 2.73 5.16
CA SER A 19 0.50 1.71 4.12
C SER A 19 1.61 1.64 3.05
N GLY A 20 2.46 2.66 2.95
CA GLY A 20 3.68 2.64 2.12
C GLY A 20 3.54 2.94 0.62
N GLY A 21 2.34 3.23 0.11
CA GLY A 21 2.13 3.51 -1.32
C GLY A 21 2.26 4.98 -1.69
N GLU A 22 3.07 5.30 -2.71
CA GLU A 22 3.28 6.67 -3.23
C GLU A 22 1.98 7.35 -3.64
N ALA A 23 1.08 6.60 -4.29
CA ALA A 23 -0.22 7.09 -4.75
C ALA A 23 -1.10 7.67 -3.61
N THR A 24 -0.83 7.30 -2.36
CA THR A 24 -1.62 7.73 -1.19
C THR A 24 -0.96 8.83 -0.36
N PHE A 25 0.15 9.39 -0.84
CA PHE A 25 0.90 10.42 -0.11
C PHE A 25 0.30 11.83 -0.22
N GLY A 26 -0.65 12.05 -1.14
CA GLY A 26 -1.25 13.36 -1.41
C GLY A 26 -1.79 14.09 -0.17
N LYS A 27 -2.51 13.38 0.71
CA LYS A 27 -3.02 13.90 1.99
C LYS A 27 -1.92 14.31 2.95
N ILE A 28 -0.86 13.52 3.03
CA ILE A 28 0.24 13.76 3.96
C ILE A 28 1.04 14.98 3.49
N ALA A 29 1.32 15.06 2.19
CA ALA A 29 1.97 16.22 1.60
C ALA A 29 1.14 17.50 1.82
N SER A 30 -0.17 17.43 1.57
CA SER A 30 -1.07 18.58 1.72
C SER A 30 -1.21 19.03 3.19
N ALA A 31 -1.39 18.08 4.12
CA ALA A 31 -1.47 18.38 5.55
C ALA A 31 -0.19 19.04 6.07
N ARG A 32 0.98 18.49 5.73
CA ARG A 32 2.28 19.06 6.10
C ARG A 32 2.48 20.47 5.54
N ALA A 33 2.09 20.70 4.29
CA ALA A 33 2.18 22.03 3.67
C ALA A 33 1.26 23.06 4.36
N LEU A 34 0.14 22.62 4.93
CA LEU A 34 -0.80 23.46 5.69
C LEU A 34 -0.43 23.59 7.18
N GLY A 35 0.62 22.91 7.65
CA GLY A 35 0.97 22.87 9.07
C GLY A 35 0.01 22.04 9.94
N ILE A 36 -0.85 21.23 9.32
CA ILE A 36 -1.80 20.33 10.00
C ILE A 36 -1.02 19.16 10.60
N GLU A 37 -1.35 18.79 11.84
CA GLU A 37 -0.70 17.67 12.52
C GLU A 37 -0.98 16.36 11.80
N VAL A 38 0.05 15.53 11.64
CA VAL A 38 -0.07 14.21 11.01
C VAL A 38 0.32 13.14 12.02
N VAL A 39 -0.67 12.38 12.48
CA VAL A 39 -0.46 11.21 13.35
C VAL A 39 -0.35 9.96 12.49
N MET A 40 0.81 9.32 12.53
CA MET A 40 1.08 8.14 11.72
C MET A 40 0.99 6.85 12.54
N ILE A 41 0.07 5.97 12.17
CA ILE A 41 -0.06 4.64 12.74
C ILE A 41 1.06 3.78 12.15
N ARG A 42 1.94 3.29 13.03
CA ARG A 42 3.07 2.41 12.68
C ARG A 42 2.56 1.14 12.00
N ARG A 43 3.37 0.61 11.08
CA ARG A 43 3.16 -0.75 10.55
C ARG A 43 3.30 -1.76 11.70
N PRO A 44 2.40 -2.73 11.85
CA PRO A 44 2.56 -3.78 12.86
C PRO A 44 3.78 -4.63 12.55
N ASP A 45 4.29 -5.33 13.56
CA ASP A 45 5.28 -6.38 13.35
C ASP A 45 4.64 -7.49 12.51
N LEU A 46 5.28 -7.80 11.37
CA LEU A 46 4.85 -8.83 10.45
C LEU A 46 5.80 -10.03 10.57
N PRO A 47 5.31 -11.27 10.34
CA PRO A 47 6.19 -12.43 10.28
C PRO A 47 7.23 -12.27 9.17
N ASP A 48 8.44 -12.77 9.42
CA ASP A 48 9.51 -12.78 8.43
C ASP A 48 9.24 -13.87 7.38
N VAL A 49 8.59 -13.46 6.30
CA VAL A 49 8.25 -14.31 5.15
C VAL A 49 8.76 -13.65 3.87
N PRO A 50 9.07 -14.45 2.82
CA PRO A 50 9.44 -13.90 1.52
C PRO A 50 8.44 -12.83 1.07
N SER A 51 8.95 -11.63 0.79
CA SER A 51 8.18 -10.48 0.34
C SER A 51 8.96 -9.71 -0.73
N ALA A 52 8.26 -8.87 -1.48
CA ALA A 52 8.82 -8.07 -2.55
C ALA A 52 8.30 -6.64 -2.48
N GLU A 53 9.18 -5.68 -2.76
CA GLU A 53 8.84 -4.25 -2.80
C GLU A 53 8.27 -3.82 -4.15
N THR A 54 8.52 -4.61 -5.20
CA THR A 54 8.02 -4.34 -6.56
C THR A 54 7.30 -5.55 -7.13
N VAL A 55 6.46 -5.30 -8.13
CA VAL A 55 5.72 -6.34 -8.84
C VAL A 55 6.69 -7.29 -9.57
N GLU A 56 7.76 -6.77 -10.14
CA GLU A 56 8.78 -7.54 -10.86
C GLU A 56 9.54 -8.48 -9.92
N ALA A 57 9.91 -7.99 -8.74
CA ALA A 57 10.55 -8.83 -7.72
C ALA A 57 9.60 -9.93 -7.24
N LEU A 58 8.31 -9.62 -7.10
CA LEU A 58 7.30 -10.62 -6.75
C LEU A 58 7.12 -11.67 -7.85
N ALA A 59 7.06 -11.26 -9.11
CA ALA A 59 6.96 -12.18 -10.24
C ALA A 59 8.15 -13.15 -10.26
N ALA A 60 9.38 -12.65 -10.08
CA ALA A 60 10.56 -13.50 -9.99
C ALA A 60 10.53 -14.46 -8.78
N ILE A 61 9.95 -14.05 -7.65
CA ILE A 61 9.72 -14.92 -6.50
C ILE A 61 8.73 -16.04 -6.88
N VAL A 62 7.60 -15.68 -7.49
CA VAL A 62 6.58 -16.65 -7.93
C VAL A 62 7.14 -17.62 -8.96
N ASP A 63 7.91 -17.15 -9.94
CA ASP A 63 8.54 -18.02 -10.95
C ASP A 63 9.52 -19.01 -10.30
N ARG A 64 10.29 -18.57 -9.30
CA ARG A 64 11.18 -19.46 -8.53
C ARG A 64 10.42 -20.51 -7.70
N PHE A 65 9.24 -20.16 -7.19
CA PHE A 65 8.37 -21.09 -6.47
C PHE A 65 7.47 -21.93 -7.40
N GLY A 66 7.31 -21.49 -8.66
CA GLY A 66 6.31 -21.93 -9.63
C GLY A 66 6.66 -23.16 -10.45
N VAL A 67 7.75 -23.87 -10.14
CA VAL A 67 7.98 -25.20 -10.73
C VAL A 67 7.11 -26.28 -10.07
N ASP A 68 6.64 -26.07 -8.82
CA ASP A 68 6.01 -27.17 -8.06
C ASP A 68 4.58 -26.96 -7.55
N HIS A 69 3.97 -25.75 -7.62
CA HIS A 69 2.66 -25.54 -6.93
C HIS A 69 1.50 -24.88 -7.66
N PHE A 70 1.65 -24.14 -8.78
CA PHE A 70 0.49 -23.41 -9.36
C PHE A 70 0.56 -23.16 -10.88
N VAL A 71 0.61 -24.20 -11.71
CA VAL A 71 0.11 -24.09 -13.10
C VAL A 71 -0.52 -25.42 -13.54
N ARG A 72 -1.82 -25.63 -13.25
CA ARG A 72 -2.65 -26.45 -14.14
C ARG A 72 -3.51 -25.48 -14.97
N PRO A 73 -3.61 -25.67 -16.30
CA PRO A 73 -4.41 -24.78 -17.15
C PRO A 73 -5.84 -24.65 -16.63
N VAL A 74 -6.43 -23.46 -16.84
CA VAL A 74 -7.79 -23.08 -16.46
C VAL A 74 -8.87 -24.04 -17.04
N GLU A 75 -8.50 -24.90 -17.98
CA GLU A 75 -9.33 -25.86 -18.70
C GLU A 75 -10.02 -26.92 -17.82
N GLU A 76 -9.57 -27.15 -16.58
CA GLU A 76 -10.14 -28.19 -15.69
C GLU A 76 -11.14 -27.69 -14.64
N ARG A 77 -11.57 -26.42 -14.69
CA ARG A 77 -12.74 -25.98 -13.92
C ARG A 77 -13.98 -26.10 -14.79
N GLY A 78 -14.51 -27.32 -14.86
CA GLY A 78 -15.75 -27.63 -15.55
C GLY A 78 -16.86 -26.66 -15.14
N VAL A 79 -17.50 -26.07 -16.15
CA VAL A 79 -18.82 -25.47 -16.06
C VAL A 79 -19.82 -26.50 -16.56
#